data_AF-A0A3B1D8E4-F1
#
_entry.id   AF-A0A3B1D8E4-F1
#
_cell.length_a   1.000
_cell.length_b   1.000
_cell.length_c   1.000
_cell.angle_alpha   90.00
_cell.angle_beta   90.00
_cell.angle_gamma   90.00
#
_symmetry.space_group_name_H-M   'P 1'
#
loop_
_entity.id
_entity.type
_entity.pdbx_description
1 polymer ?
#
loop_
_entity_poly.entity_id
_entity_poly.type
_entity_poly.pdbx_seq_one_letter_code
_entity_poly.pdbx_strand_id
1 'polypeptide(L)'
;EDSRKEDSRKEDSYKEPSHEIDLSLEERLLQQTETPVEANGQVISPVVSPPESITQSITRQVTEEGCEIISGTTLVTIVAGAKQANVHIPFSPPLPTKPEVTCKIETGYSARVVPTAIYSYGTRLEVRLIEPAEEEITMEVSFSATASHQNVSLNAEQSNQ
;
A
#
# COMPACT_ATOMS: atom_id res chain seq x y z
N GLU A 1 34.78 -2.99 -69.35
CA GLU A 1 35.43 -2.16 -68.33
C GLU A 1 34.31 -1.63 -67.44
N ASP A 2 34.08 -2.24 -66.28
CA ASP A 2 34.78 -1.95 -65.01
C ASP A 2 34.27 -0.60 -64.45
N SER A 3 33.66 -0.44 -63.27
CA SER A 3 33.82 -1.15 -62.01
C SER A 3 32.56 -0.97 -61.14
N ARG A 4 32.11 -2.05 -60.48
CA ARG A 4 31.24 -1.99 -59.31
C ARG A 4 32.06 -1.39 -58.16
N LYS A 5 31.57 -0.32 -57.54
CA LYS A 5 32.12 0.14 -56.26
C LYS A 5 31.49 -0.68 -55.14
N GLU A 6 32.26 -1.59 -54.56
CA GLU A 6 31.90 -2.30 -53.35
C GLU A 6 31.97 -1.34 -52.16
N ASP A 7 30.81 -1.10 -51.55
CA ASP A 7 30.63 -0.32 -50.34
C ASP A 7 31.02 -1.19 -49.14
N SER A 8 32.25 -1.02 -48.68
CA SER A 8 32.81 -1.71 -47.52
C SER A 8 32.28 -1.09 -46.23
N ARG A 9 31.11 -1.54 -45.80
CA ARG A 9 30.65 -1.32 -44.42
C ARG A 9 31.58 -2.08 -43.48
N LYS A 10 32.36 -1.33 -42.71
CA LYS A 10 33.13 -1.84 -41.58
C LYS A 10 32.14 -2.40 -40.56
N GLU A 11 32.28 -3.68 -40.23
CA GLU A 11 31.59 -4.29 -39.11
C GLU A 11 32.22 -3.74 -37.82
N ASP A 12 31.50 -2.84 -37.15
CA ASP A 12 31.82 -2.45 -35.79
C ASP A 12 31.55 -3.66 -34.89
N SER A 13 32.63 -4.33 -34.50
CA SER A 13 32.65 -5.37 -33.48
C SER A 13 32.16 -4.79 -32.16
N TYR A 14 30.88 -5.01 -31.87
CA TYR A 14 30.32 -4.80 -30.54
C TYR A 14 31.02 -5.74 -29.56
N LYS A 15 31.92 -5.19 -28.74
CA LYS A 15 32.39 -5.86 -27.52
C LYS A 15 31.25 -5.80 -26.51
N GLU A 16 30.69 -6.96 -26.15
CA GLU A 16 29.79 -7.04 -25.01
C GLU A 16 30.50 -6.50 -23.76
N PRO A 17 29.89 -5.58 -22.99
CA PRO A 17 30.37 -5.28 -21.66
C PRO A 17 30.14 -6.52 -20.81
N SER A 18 31.22 -7.14 -20.35
CA SER A 18 31.18 -8.16 -19.32
C SER A 18 30.53 -7.56 -18.08
N HIS A 19 29.23 -7.84 -17.91
CA HIS A 19 28.55 -7.68 -16.63
C HIS A 19 29.15 -8.70 -15.68
N GLU A 20 30.27 -8.35 -15.04
CA GLU A 20 30.64 -8.96 -13.77
C GLU A 20 29.51 -8.62 -12.80
N ILE A 21 28.64 -9.61 -12.58
CA ILE A 21 27.66 -9.57 -11.51
C ILE A 21 28.49 -9.38 -10.24
N ASP A 22 28.29 -8.24 -9.56
CA ASP A 22 28.93 -7.94 -8.29
C ASP A 22 28.50 -8.99 -7.27
N LEU A 23 29.34 -10.02 -7.10
CA LEU A 23 29.14 -11.16 -6.20
C LEU A 23 28.98 -10.71 -4.73
N SER A 24 29.25 -9.43 -4.42
CA SER A 24 29.01 -8.86 -3.10
C SER A 24 27.52 -8.78 -2.72
N LEU A 25 26.59 -8.79 -3.68
CA LEU A 25 25.16 -8.75 -3.38
C LEU A 25 24.62 -10.11 -2.93
N GLU A 26 25.04 -11.20 -3.58
CA GLU A 26 24.65 -12.56 -3.18
C GLU A 26 25.31 -12.96 -1.85
N GLU A 27 26.58 -12.61 -1.62
CA GLU A 27 27.24 -12.81 -0.32
C GLU A 27 26.56 -12.03 0.81
N ARG A 28 26.05 -10.83 0.52
CA ARG A 28 25.28 -10.01 1.48
C ARG A 28 23.91 -10.61 1.78
N LEU A 29 23.21 -11.17 0.79
CA LEU A 29 21.93 -11.86 1.00
C LEU A 29 22.12 -13.14 1.85
N LEU A 30 23.22 -13.88 1.65
CA LEU A 30 23.51 -15.09 2.40
C LEU A 30 23.92 -14.80 3.86
N GLN A 31 24.50 -13.64 4.16
CA GLN A 31 24.80 -13.24 5.55
C GLN A 31 23.56 -12.77 6.34
N GLN A 32 22.43 -12.55 5.66
CA GLN A 32 21.14 -12.23 6.31
C GLN A 32 20.28 -13.47 6.61
N THR A 33 20.77 -14.69 6.36
CA THR A 33 20.11 -15.88 6.90
C THR A 33 20.45 -16.00 8.38
N GLU A 34 19.62 -15.36 9.19
CA GLU A 34 19.54 -15.53 10.62
C GLU A 34 19.58 -17.02 10.95
N THR A 35 20.52 -17.39 11.80
CA THR A 35 20.64 -18.73 12.37
C THR A 35 19.29 -19.17 12.95
N PRO A 36 18.73 -20.32 12.56
CA PRO A 36 17.53 -20.83 13.19
C PRO A 36 17.89 -21.25 14.63
N VAL A 37 17.41 -20.47 15.61
CA VAL A 37 17.43 -20.92 17.00
C VAL A 37 16.26 -21.90 17.15
N GLU A 38 16.58 -23.19 17.16
CA GLU A 38 15.61 -24.25 17.45
C GLU A 38 15.15 -24.14 18.91
N ALA A 39 13.92 -23.65 19.11
CA ALA A 39 13.12 -23.98 20.28
C ALA A 39 11.64 -23.94 19.89
N ASN A 40 11.06 -25.14 19.70
CA ASN A 40 9.62 -25.42 19.69
C ASN A 40 8.80 -24.92 18.50
N GLY A 41 9.07 -25.38 17.28
CA GLY A 41 8.07 -25.68 16.24
C GLY A 41 7.10 -24.58 15.79
N GLN A 42 7.28 -23.34 16.24
CA GLN A 42 6.44 -22.20 15.91
C GLN A 42 7.31 -21.24 15.13
N VAL A 43 7.05 -21.14 13.82
CA VAL A 43 7.64 -20.10 12.97
C VAL A 43 7.08 -18.77 13.46
N ILE A 44 7.74 -18.17 14.44
CA ILE A 44 7.49 -16.80 14.85
C ILE A 44 8.18 -15.95 13.78
N SER A 45 7.45 -15.57 12.74
CA SER A 45 7.88 -14.49 11.86
C SER A 45 8.24 -13.29 12.75
N PRO A 46 9.44 -12.68 12.59
CA PRO A 46 9.80 -11.52 13.40
C PRO A 46 8.73 -10.46 13.20
N VAL A 47 8.09 -10.05 14.30
CA VAL A 47 7.24 -8.86 14.33
C VAL A 47 8.19 -7.68 14.17
N VAL A 48 8.51 -7.34 12.93
CA VAL A 48 9.29 -6.15 12.60
C VAL A 48 8.38 -4.96 12.91
N SER A 49 8.57 -4.36 14.08
CA SER A 49 7.94 -3.09 14.41
C SER A 49 8.33 -2.07 13.33
N PRO A 50 7.38 -1.38 12.70
CA PRO A 50 7.71 -0.34 11.73
C PRO A 50 8.60 0.73 12.37
N PRO A 51 9.57 1.31 11.66
CA PRO A 51 10.38 2.40 12.19
C PRO A 51 9.50 3.56 12.65
N GLU A 52 9.89 4.23 13.74
CA GLU A 52 9.13 5.31 14.41
C GLU A 52 8.83 6.51 13.49
N SER A 53 9.48 6.60 12.33
CA SER A 53 9.28 7.63 11.32
C SER A 53 8.16 7.34 10.31
N ILE A 54 7.54 6.16 10.35
CA ILE A 54 6.44 5.81 9.44
C ILE A 54 5.16 6.51 9.90
N THR A 55 4.72 7.49 9.12
CA THR A 55 3.45 8.21 9.34
C THR A 55 2.26 7.55 8.67
N GLN A 56 2.51 6.67 7.69
CA GLN A 56 1.47 5.92 6.99
C GLN A 56 2.04 4.61 6.44
N SER A 57 1.30 3.52 6.66
CA SER A 57 1.55 2.22 6.06
C SER A 57 0.31 1.79 5.29
N ILE A 58 0.51 1.24 4.08
CA ILE A 58 -0.58 0.73 3.25
C ILE A 58 -0.15 -0.60 2.66
N THR A 59 -0.98 -1.62 2.84
CA THR A 59 -0.88 -2.92 2.20
C THR A 59 -2.06 -3.11 1.26
N ARG A 60 -1.78 -3.63 0.06
CA ARG A 60 -2.79 -4.01 -0.92
C ARG A 60 -2.72 -5.51 -1.15
N GLN A 61 -3.87 -6.17 -1.09
CA GLN A 61 -4.02 -7.59 -1.34
C GLN A 61 -5.15 -7.82 -2.34
N VAL A 62 -4.96 -8.78 -3.23
CA VAL A 62 -6.03 -9.36 -4.05
C VAL A 62 -6.28 -10.77 -3.53
N THR A 63 -7.53 -11.10 -3.22
CA THR A 63 -7.92 -12.44 -2.77
C THR A 63 -8.09 -13.39 -3.94
N GLU A 64 -8.20 -14.70 -3.67
CA GLU A 64 -8.46 -15.72 -4.69
C GLU A 64 -9.78 -15.48 -5.44
N GLU A 65 -10.75 -14.84 -4.79
CA GLU A 65 -12.05 -14.46 -5.36
C GLU A 65 -11.98 -13.15 -6.19
N GLY A 66 -10.80 -12.56 -6.34
CA GLY A 66 -10.61 -11.29 -7.04
C GLY A 66 -11.12 -10.07 -6.27
N CYS A 67 -11.34 -10.20 -4.96
CA CYS A 67 -11.62 -9.04 -4.11
C CYS A 67 -10.33 -8.30 -3.78
N GLU A 68 -10.39 -6.99 -3.83
CA GLU A 68 -9.28 -6.11 -3.46
C GLU A 68 -9.46 -5.61 -2.04
N ILE A 69 -8.41 -5.72 -1.23
CA ILE A 69 -8.35 -5.26 0.15
C ILE A 69 -7.17 -4.30 0.28
N ILE A 70 -7.45 -3.09 0.75
CA ILE A 70 -6.44 -2.12 1.18
C ILE A 70 -6.52 -2.03 2.70
N SER A 71 -5.43 -2.26 3.40
CA SER A 71 -5.36 -2.12 4.85
C SER A 71 -4.12 -1.34 5.27
N GLY A 72 -4.13 -0.79 6.47
CA GLY A 72 -2.96 -0.08 6.96
C GLY A 72 -3.20 0.79 8.18
N THR A 73 -2.20 1.59 8.49
CA THR A 73 -2.23 2.57 9.58
C THR A 73 -1.85 3.96 9.08
N THR A 74 -2.35 5.00 9.74
CA THR A 74 -1.94 6.37 9.51
C THR A 74 -1.93 7.16 10.80
N LEU A 75 -0.92 8.02 10.98
CA LEU A 75 -0.85 8.96 12.08
C LEU A 75 -1.69 10.20 11.75
N VAL A 76 -2.54 10.60 12.69
CA VAL A 76 -3.37 11.80 12.60
C VAL A 76 -2.99 12.73 13.73
N THR A 77 -2.54 13.93 13.37
CA THR A 77 -2.17 14.99 14.32
C THR A 77 -3.29 16.02 14.42
N ILE A 78 -3.75 16.26 15.65
CA ILE A 78 -4.68 17.34 16.00
C ILE A 78 -3.88 18.39 16.76
N VAL A 79 -3.79 19.59 16.19
CA VAL A 79 -3.07 20.71 16.80
C VAL A 79 -3.80 21.25 18.03
N ALA A 80 -3.07 21.91 18.93
CA ALA A 80 -3.64 22.55 20.11
C ALA A 80 -4.79 23.52 19.74
N GLY A 81 -5.87 23.47 20.51
CA GLY A 81 -7.11 24.22 20.30
C GLY A 81 -8.02 23.65 19.21
N ALA A 82 -7.56 22.70 18.38
CA ALA A 82 -8.42 22.05 17.39
C ALA A 82 -9.20 20.89 18.01
N LYS A 83 -10.42 20.68 17.49
CA LYS A 83 -11.28 19.56 17.89
C LYS A 83 -11.23 18.38 16.92
N GLN A 84 -10.69 18.59 15.72
CA GLN A 84 -10.70 17.60 14.66
C GLN A 84 -9.56 17.79 13.66
N ALA A 85 -9.20 16.69 13.00
CA ALA A 85 -8.30 16.67 11.85
C ALA A 85 -8.85 15.75 10.76
N ASN A 86 -8.38 15.95 9.53
CA ASN A 86 -8.74 15.12 8.38
C ASN A 86 -7.50 14.47 7.80
N VAL A 87 -7.63 13.21 7.37
CA VAL A 87 -6.58 12.48 6.65
C VAL A 87 -7.14 11.88 5.37
N HIS A 88 -6.33 11.87 4.32
CA HIS A 88 -6.66 11.26 3.03
C HIS A 88 -5.85 9.99 2.84
N ILE A 89 -6.52 8.91 2.49
CA ILE A 89 -5.91 7.63 2.18
C ILE A 89 -6.09 7.37 0.68
N PRO A 90 -5.02 7.46 -0.11
CA PRO A 90 -5.10 7.22 -1.55
C PRO A 90 -5.14 5.72 -1.86
N PHE A 91 -5.93 5.34 -2.86
CA PHE A 91 -5.93 3.99 -3.45
C PHE A 91 -5.39 4.09 -4.88
N SER A 92 -4.18 3.56 -5.11
CA SER A 92 -3.50 3.62 -6.40
C SER A 92 -2.90 2.26 -6.78
N PRO A 93 -3.23 1.71 -7.97
CA PRO A 93 -4.36 2.07 -8.84
C PRO A 93 -5.72 2.14 -8.12
N PRO A 94 -6.74 2.85 -8.66
CA PRO A 94 -8.08 2.85 -8.10
C PRO A 94 -8.65 1.44 -7.95
N LEU A 95 -9.48 1.24 -6.92
CA LEU A 95 -10.22 0.01 -6.69
C LEU A 95 -11.30 -0.19 -7.77
N PRO A 96 -11.71 -1.44 -8.04
CA PRO A 96 -12.62 -1.75 -9.14
C PRO A 96 -14.03 -1.19 -8.93
N THR A 97 -14.43 -1.00 -7.67
CA THR A 97 -15.70 -0.43 -7.26
C THR A 97 -15.49 0.51 -6.07
N LYS A 98 -16.56 1.20 -5.65
CA LYS A 98 -16.53 1.95 -4.38
C LYS A 98 -16.37 0.94 -3.22
N PRO A 99 -15.33 1.05 -2.39
CA PRO A 99 -15.10 0.09 -1.33
C PRO A 99 -16.05 0.28 -0.15
N GLU A 100 -16.19 -0.76 0.65
CA GLU A 100 -16.61 -0.66 2.05
C GLU A 100 -15.40 -0.30 2.90
N VAL A 101 -15.51 0.71 3.78
CA VAL A 101 -14.39 1.22 4.59
C VAL A 101 -14.69 1.07 6.06
N THR A 102 -13.75 0.47 6.80
CA THR A 102 -13.73 0.44 8.26
C THR A 102 -12.48 1.14 8.78
N CYS A 103 -12.57 1.73 9.97
CA CYS A 103 -11.47 2.43 10.59
C CYS A 103 -11.62 2.44 12.12
N LYS A 104 -10.49 2.45 12.82
CA LYS A 104 -10.43 2.41 14.28
C LYS A 104 -9.24 3.25 14.77
N ILE A 105 -9.40 3.88 15.93
CA ILE A 105 -8.30 4.54 16.63
C ILE A 105 -7.63 3.48 17.52
N GLU A 106 -6.33 3.27 17.36
CA GLU A 106 -5.60 2.23 18.11
C GLU A 106 -5.21 2.69 19.52
N THR A 107 -5.26 4.00 19.75
CA THR A 107 -4.93 4.64 21.03
C THR A 107 -6.17 4.89 21.87
N GLY A 108 -6.01 4.93 23.20
CA GLY A 108 -7.11 5.13 24.16
C GLY A 108 -7.64 6.57 24.27
N TYR A 109 -7.42 7.42 23.27
CA TYR A 109 -7.94 8.79 23.31
C TYR A 109 -9.46 8.79 23.20
N SER A 110 -10.08 9.74 23.91
CA SER A 110 -11.51 10.05 23.81
C SER A 110 -11.83 10.72 22.46
N ALA A 111 -11.79 9.93 21.40
CA ALA A 111 -11.89 10.37 20.03
C ALA A 111 -12.76 9.40 19.20
N ARG A 112 -13.33 9.92 18.11
CA ARG A 112 -14.07 9.13 17.12
C ARG A 112 -13.45 9.34 15.75
N VAL A 113 -13.31 8.26 14.99
CA VAL A 113 -12.95 8.30 13.57
C VAL A 113 -14.14 7.91 12.70
N VAL A 114 -14.37 8.63 11.60
CA VAL A 114 -15.39 8.30 10.62
C VAL A 114 -14.89 8.55 9.18
N PRO A 115 -15.24 7.69 8.21
CA PRO A 115 -15.09 8.02 6.80
C PRO A 115 -16.08 9.13 6.43
N THR A 116 -15.60 10.22 5.84
CA THR A 116 -16.43 11.36 5.38
C THR A 116 -16.60 11.40 3.87
N ALA A 117 -15.70 10.76 3.13
CA ALA A 117 -15.84 10.57 1.69
C ALA A 117 -15.19 9.25 1.28
N ILE A 118 -15.88 8.44 0.48
CA ILE A 118 -15.40 7.12 0.04
C ILE A 118 -15.51 7.05 -1.48
N TYR A 119 -14.37 6.88 -2.14
CA TYR A 119 -14.24 6.75 -3.60
C TYR A 119 -13.36 5.53 -3.93
N SER A 120 -13.39 5.09 -5.18
CA SER A 120 -12.51 4.01 -5.66
C SER A 120 -11.03 4.39 -5.61
N TYR A 121 -10.70 5.67 -5.75
CA TYR A 121 -9.32 6.17 -5.72
C TYR A 121 -8.86 6.65 -4.33
N GLY A 122 -9.71 6.56 -3.31
CA GLY A 122 -9.32 6.92 -1.95
C GLY A 122 -10.49 7.16 -1.00
N THR A 123 -10.16 7.29 0.27
CA THR A 123 -11.10 7.67 1.33
C THR A 123 -10.57 8.85 2.13
N ARG A 124 -11.48 9.68 2.63
CA ARG A 124 -11.18 10.75 3.60
C ARG A 124 -11.73 10.34 4.95
N LEU A 125 -10.87 10.33 5.96
CA LEU A 125 -11.27 10.10 7.36
C LEU A 125 -11.25 11.43 8.11
N GLU A 126 -12.24 11.63 8.97
CA GLU A 126 -12.25 12.68 9.98
C GLU A 126 -12.06 12.04 11.35
N VAL A 127 -11.09 12.55 12.11
CA VAL A 127 -10.89 12.23 13.52
C VAL A 127 -11.36 13.41 14.35
N ARG A 128 -12.26 13.17 15.30
CA ARG A 128 -12.88 14.19 16.14
C ARG A 128 -12.76 13.83 17.61
N LEU A 129 -12.23 14.76 18.40
CA LEU A 129 -12.16 14.67 19.85
C LEU A 129 -13.49 15.06 20.50
N ILE A 130 -13.74 14.59 21.73
CA ILE A 130 -14.90 15.02 22.53
C ILE A 130 -14.77 16.51 22.90
N GLU A 131 -13.57 16.93 23.29
CA GLU A 131 -13.19 18.31 23.64
C GLU A 131 -12.01 18.78 22.77
N PRO A 132 -11.83 20.09 22.55
CA PRO A 132 -10.63 20.61 21.86
C PRO A 132 -9.34 20.13 22.54
N ALA A 133 -8.30 19.88 21.74
CA ALA A 133 -7.01 19.44 22.27
C ALA A 133 -6.35 20.57 23.08
N GLU A 134 -5.88 20.29 24.29
CA GLU A 134 -5.11 21.27 25.08
C GLU A 134 -3.70 21.44 24.50
N GLU A 135 -3.11 20.34 24.05
CA GLU A 135 -1.80 20.27 23.40
C GLU A 135 -1.91 19.52 22.06
N GLU A 136 -0.83 19.44 21.29
CA GLU A 136 -0.81 18.62 20.08
C GLU A 136 -0.94 17.15 20.43
N ILE A 137 -1.89 16.46 19.77
CA ILE A 137 -2.14 15.03 19.97
C ILE A 137 -1.93 14.31 18.64
N THR A 138 -1.07 13.30 18.65
CA THR A 138 -0.91 12.37 17.51
C THR A 138 -1.49 11.02 17.87
N MET A 139 -2.33 10.48 16.97
CA MET A 139 -3.05 9.23 17.16
C MET A 139 -2.83 8.32 15.96
N GLU A 140 -2.64 7.03 16.21
CA GLU A 140 -2.68 6.04 15.14
C GLU A 140 -4.13 5.63 14.83
N VAL A 141 -4.47 5.67 13.55
CA VAL A 141 -5.72 5.19 12.98
C VAL A 141 -5.43 4.00 12.09
N SER A 142 -6.00 2.83 12.40
CA SER A 142 -6.04 1.70 11.50
C SER A 142 -7.24 1.81 10.57
N PHE A 143 -7.10 1.28 9.34
CA PHE A 143 -8.17 1.27 8.36
C PHE A 143 -8.12 0.02 7.49
N SER A 144 -9.28 -0.32 6.93
CA SER A 144 -9.44 -1.33 5.88
C SER A 144 -10.47 -0.86 4.87
N ALA A 145 -10.21 -1.11 3.60
CA ALA A 145 -11.10 -0.84 2.48
C ALA A 145 -11.20 -2.08 1.59
N THR A 146 -12.40 -2.60 1.41
CA THR A 146 -12.66 -3.82 0.63
C THR A 146 -13.53 -3.49 -0.58
N ALA A 147 -13.10 -3.89 -1.77
CA ALA A 147 -13.84 -3.74 -3.02
C ALA A 147 -13.88 -5.06 -3.80
N SER A 148 -15.06 -5.45 -4.24
CA SER A 148 -15.26 -6.61 -5.11
C SER A 148 -15.58 -6.13 -6.52
N HIS A 149 -15.11 -6.85 -7.54
CA HIS A 149 -15.67 -6.73 -8.87
C HIS A 149 -17.13 -7.21 -8.81
N GLN A 150 -18.10 -6.29 -8.83
CA GLN A 150 -19.49 -6.69 -8.97
C GLN A 150 -19.67 -7.29 -10.37
N ASN A 151 -19.98 -8.59 -10.44
CA ASN A 151 -20.64 -9.14 -11.60
C ASN A 151 -22.04 -8.50 -11.65
N VAL A 152 -22.20 -7.51 -12.53
CA VAL A 152 -23.52 -6.98 -12.87
C VAL A 152 -24.27 -8.08 -13.60
N SER A 153 -24.93 -8.97 -12.85
CA SER A 153 -25.98 -9.81 -13.42
C SER A 153 -27.14 -8.91 -13.81
N LEU A 154 -27.36 -8.83 -15.12
CA LEU A 154 -28.44 -8.11 -15.78
C LEU A 154 -29.80 -8.41 -15.13
N ASN A 155 -30.42 -7.42 -14.49
CA ASN A 155 -31.87 -7.37 -14.40
C ASN A 155 -32.40 -6.67 -15.65
N ALA A 156 -32.32 -7.38 -16.78
CA ALA A 156 -33.01 -7.04 -18.01
C ALA A 156 -34.21 -7.98 -18.16
N GLU A 157 -35.21 -7.86 -17.28
CA GLU A 157 -36.51 -8.50 -17.47
C GLU A 157 -37.51 -7.97 -16.44
N GLN A 158 -38.13 -6.82 -16.72
CA GLN A 158 -39.58 -6.60 -16.54
C GLN A 158 -40.04 -5.59 -17.60
N SER A 159 -40.13 -6.11 -18.82
CA SER A 159 -41.00 -5.59 -19.87
C SER A 159 -42.45 -5.95 -19.54
N ASN A 160 -43.37 -5.04 -19.87
CA ASN A 160 -44.83 -5.22 -19.98
C ASN A 160 -45.61 -5.66 -18.74
N GLN A 161 -46.27 -4.68 -18.09
CA GLN A 161 -47.74 -4.70 -17.92
C GLN A 161 -48.31 -3.31 -18.14
#